data_AF-A0A3P6SP79-F1
#
_entry.id   AF-A0A3P6SP79-F1
#
_cell.length_a   1.000
_cell.length_b   1.000
_cell.length_c   1.000
_cell.angle_alpha   90.00
_cell.angle_beta   90.00
_cell.angle_gamma   90.00
#
_symmetry.space_group_name_H-M   'P 1'
#
loop_
_entity.id
_entity.type
_entity.pdbx_description
1 polymer ?
#
loop_
_entity_poly.entity_id
_entity_poly.type
_entity_poly.pdbx_seq_one_letter_code
_entity_poly.pdbx_strand_id
1 'polypeptide(L)'
;MHSGHTKQLVLYGTRDGRLGLIDLKPKQGDIKWEINTKSTGELRRKRFLLAITAITCYHFTHSDHPDILIGKDDGAVEIYVVDSEDNCTFAGSYLRINRLQRFEEFFINCDESITSIGCGRITREDEEEIVICTYTGWLFALAQSKGAASAVTPKAASVNVKVQQLRSEIEELETKLNEERTRYGELTKKGGNQAAYIPTFQIHDSFEFSPQHNAYSLTIELVLPIDFIIVQVRILEGRVATKIRYISCNLFVPWKAFCMSDFLLERAR
;
A
#
# COMPACT_ATOMS: atom_id res chain seq x y z
N MET A 1 -22.94 7.27 -8.99
CA MET A 1 -22.77 6.88 -10.41
C MET A 1 -23.60 5.65 -10.74
N HIS A 2 -24.91 5.84 -10.88
CA HIS A 2 -25.65 5.08 -11.88
C HIS A 2 -25.41 5.79 -13.23
N SER A 3 -25.00 5.01 -14.23
CA SER A 3 -24.99 5.29 -15.67
C SER A 3 -24.26 6.53 -16.22
N GLY A 4 -22.94 6.39 -16.42
CA GLY A 4 -22.21 7.13 -17.45
C GLY A 4 -22.59 6.65 -18.86
N HIS A 5 -23.75 7.07 -19.37
CA HIS A 5 -24.20 6.72 -20.72
C HIS A 5 -23.28 7.23 -21.84
N THR A 6 -22.37 8.16 -21.56
CA THR A 6 -21.44 8.73 -22.54
C THR A 6 -19.98 8.32 -22.36
N LYS A 7 -19.61 7.57 -21.29
CA LYS A 7 -18.20 7.24 -20.93
C LYS A 7 -17.23 8.43 -21.06
N GLN A 8 -17.75 9.65 -20.92
CA GLN A 8 -17.04 10.88 -21.26
C GLN A 8 -16.18 11.37 -20.09
N LEU A 9 -16.61 11.06 -18.87
CA LEU A 9 -15.88 11.42 -17.65
C LEU A 9 -14.95 10.29 -17.24
N VAL A 10 -13.66 10.59 -17.10
CA VAL A 10 -12.61 9.65 -16.71
C VAL A 10 -11.88 10.19 -15.48
N LEU A 11 -11.95 9.41 -14.40
CA LEU A 11 -11.19 9.65 -13.18
C LEU A 11 -9.79 9.05 -13.34
N TYR A 12 -8.76 9.80 -12.96
CA TYR A 12 -7.37 9.35 -13.04
C TYR A 12 -6.61 9.67 -11.75
N GLY A 13 -5.63 8.81 -11.47
CA GLY A 13 -4.62 9.04 -10.44
C GLY A 13 -3.24 9.02 -11.07
N THR A 14 -2.32 9.74 -10.46
CA THR A 14 -0.95 9.93 -10.97
C THR A 14 0.09 9.40 -9.97
N ARG A 15 1.30 9.12 -10.47
CA ARG A 15 2.44 8.70 -9.64
C ARG A 15 2.93 9.81 -8.71
N ASP A 16 2.67 11.08 -9.04
CA ASP A 16 2.97 12.22 -8.16
C ASP A 16 1.82 12.57 -7.20
N GLY A 17 0.86 11.65 -7.02
CA GLY A 17 -0.17 11.74 -5.98
C GLY A 17 -1.25 12.78 -6.24
N ARG A 18 -1.59 13.02 -7.50
CA ARG A 18 -2.76 13.83 -7.89
C ARG A 18 -3.91 12.96 -8.35
N LEU A 19 -5.10 13.35 -7.92
CA LEU A 19 -6.38 12.77 -8.32
C LEU A 19 -7.11 13.81 -9.17
N GLY A 20 -7.62 13.40 -10.33
CA GLY A 20 -8.31 14.34 -11.22
C GLY A 20 -9.40 13.68 -12.05
N LEU A 21 -10.27 14.52 -12.61
CA LEU A 21 -11.37 14.13 -13.48
C LEU A 21 -11.25 14.84 -14.82
N ILE A 22 -11.24 14.06 -15.91
CA ILE A 22 -11.17 14.56 -17.29
C ILE A 22 -12.51 14.33 -17.97
N ASP A 23 -13.00 15.36 -18.66
CA ASP A 23 -14.08 15.25 -19.63
C ASP A 23 -13.49 15.04 -21.04
N LEU A 24 -13.50 13.78 -21.49
CA LEU A 24 -13.04 13.34 -22.81
C LEU A 24 -14.13 13.53 -23.86
N LYS A 25 -14.19 14.72 -24.44
CA LYS A 25 -14.99 14.99 -25.65
C LYS A 25 -14.31 14.31 -26.87
N PRO A 26 -15.04 14.02 -27.96
CA PRO A 26 -14.51 13.25 -29.10
C PRO A 26 -13.22 13.78 -29.76
N LYS A 27 -12.87 15.07 -29.57
CA LYS A 27 -11.69 15.71 -30.17
C LYS A 27 -10.82 16.48 -29.18
N GLN A 28 -11.21 16.55 -27.91
CA GLN A 28 -10.54 17.35 -26.88
C GLN A 28 -10.85 16.79 -25.50
N GLY A 29 -9.87 16.79 -24.61
CA GLY A 29 -10.06 16.49 -23.19
C GLY A 29 -9.91 17.76 -22.36
N ASP A 30 -10.87 18.03 -21.49
CA ASP A 30 -10.78 19.14 -20.53
C ASP A 30 -10.69 18.57 -19.11
N ILE A 31 -9.67 18.97 -18.35
CA ILE A 31 -9.56 18.63 -16.93
C ILE A 31 -10.62 19.44 -16.18
N LYS A 32 -11.63 18.79 -15.61
CA LYS A 32 -12.67 19.46 -14.81
C LYS A 32 -12.09 19.94 -13.49
N TRP A 33 -11.36 19.05 -12.82
CA TRP A 33 -10.65 19.37 -11.58
C TRP A 33 -9.47 18.41 -11.41
N GLU A 34 -8.47 18.88 -10.68
CA GLU A 34 -7.31 18.11 -10.23
C GLU A 34 -6.97 18.57 -8.82
N ILE A 35 -6.76 17.63 -7.91
CA ILE A 35 -6.39 17.90 -6.53
C ILE A 35 -5.15 17.09 -6.13
N ASN A 36 -4.33 17.70 -5.29
CA ASN A 36 -3.26 16.99 -4.61
C ASN A 36 -3.86 16.15 -3.49
N THR A 37 -3.49 14.88 -3.45
CA THR A 37 -3.94 13.99 -2.39
C THR A 37 -3.27 14.34 -1.05
N LYS A 38 -3.74 13.74 0.05
CA LYS A 38 -3.11 13.93 1.36
C LYS A 38 -1.92 12.98 1.52
N SER A 39 -1.19 13.09 2.60
CA SER A 39 -0.20 12.07 2.93
C SER A 39 -0.30 11.80 4.42
N THR A 40 -0.36 10.53 4.70
CA THR A 40 -0.35 9.86 5.98
C THR A 40 1.02 10.00 6.62
N GLY A 41 1.19 11.03 7.46
CA GLY A 41 2.40 11.14 8.26
C GLY A 41 2.60 12.48 8.92
N GLU A 42 2.10 12.62 10.16
CA GLU A 42 2.41 13.76 11.03
C GLU A 42 3.91 13.91 11.34
N LEU A 43 4.74 12.89 11.09
CA LEU A 43 6.16 12.90 11.48
C LEU A 43 7.16 13.32 10.38
N ARG A 44 6.71 13.64 9.17
CA ARG A 44 7.61 14.16 8.12
C ARG A 44 7.30 15.62 7.82
N ARG A 45 8.20 16.51 8.23
CA ARG A 45 8.16 17.98 8.04
C ARG A 45 8.10 18.46 6.57
N LYS A 46 7.77 17.59 5.60
CA LYS A 46 7.51 17.92 4.20
C LYS A 46 6.48 16.94 3.63
N ARG A 47 5.35 17.48 3.14
CA ARG A 47 4.28 16.75 2.43
C ARG A 47 4.87 16.04 1.20
N PHE A 48 5.07 14.73 1.29
CA PHE A 48 5.38 13.92 0.12
C PHE A 48 4.06 13.47 -0.49
N LEU A 49 3.84 13.72 -1.77
CA LEU A 49 2.70 13.15 -2.50
C LEU A 49 3.15 11.81 -3.08
N LEU A 50 2.29 10.81 -2.95
CA LEU A 50 2.59 9.40 -3.12
C LEU A 50 1.74 8.82 -4.24
N ALA A 51 2.26 7.80 -4.93
CA ALA A 51 1.64 7.30 -6.14
C ALA A 51 0.26 6.70 -5.83
N ILE A 52 -0.73 7.08 -6.63
CA ILE A 52 -2.05 6.44 -6.56
C ILE A 52 -1.98 5.13 -7.35
N THR A 53 -2.16 4.02 -6.65
CA THR A 53 -2.01 2.66 -7.19
C THR A 53 -3.34 1.98 -7.45
N ALA A 54 -4.39 2.37 -6.73
CA ALA A 54 -5.74 1.85 -6.91
C ALA A 54 -6.79 2.96 -6.77
N ILE A 55 -7.86 2.87 -7.55
CA ILE A 55 -9.01 3.79 -7.48
C ILE A 55 -10.30 2.97 -7.60
N THR A 56 -11.26 3.23 -6.73
CA THR A 56 -12.61 2.69 -6.86
C THR A 56 -13.65 3.72 -6.45
N CYS A 57 -14.87 3.58 -6.97
CA CYS A 57 -15.98 4.49 -6.67
C CYS A 57 -17.11 3.71 -6.01
N TYR A 58 -17.57 4.15 -4.83
CA TYR A 58 -18.62 3.50 -4.07
C TYR A 58 -19.40 4.51 -3.21
N HIS A 59 -20.69 4.28 -2.95
CA HIS A 59 -21.52 5.23 -2.20
C HIS A 59 -21.56 4.88 -0.71
N PHE A 60 -20.59 5.34 0.09
CA PHE A 60 -20.60 5.20 1.55
C PHE A 60 -21.23 6.40 2.27
N THR A 61 -21.03 7.62 1.77
CA THR A 61 -21.54 8.85 2.40
C THR A 61 -23.00 9.16 2.02
N HIS A 62 -23.61 8.33 1.15
CA HIS A 62 -24.93 8.53 0.56
C HIS A 62 -25.12 9.94 -0.04
N SER A 63 -24.06 10.52 -0.61
CA SER A 63 -24.13 11.75 -1.39
C SER A 63 -24.63 11.49 -2.82
N ASP A 64 -24.94 12.55 -3.55
CA ASP A 64 -25.44 12.48 -4.93
C ASP A 64 -24.42 11.84 -5.90
N HIS A 65 -23.14 12.00 -5.58
CA HIS A 65 -22.01 11.42 -6.31
C HIS A 65 -21.43 10.23 -5.51
N PRO A 66 -20.83 9.22 -6.16
CA PRO A 66 -20.16 8.16 -5.43
C PRO A 66 -18.90 8.74 -4.78
N ASP A 67 -18.54 8.20 -3.61
CA ASP A 67 -17.26 8.51 -3.00
C ASP A 67 -16.14 7.86 -3.82
N ILE A 68 -15.00 8.54 -3.85
CA ILE A 68 -13.80 8.10 -4.53
C ILE A 68 -12.85 7.58 -3.47
N LEU A 69 -12.54 6.30 -3.54
CA LEU A 69 -11.57 5.64 -2.68
C LEU A 69 -10.29 5.43 -3.46
N ILE A 70 -9.17 5.84 -2.89
CA ILE A 70 -7.85 5.66 -3.48
C ILE A 70 -6.94 4.87 -2.55
N GLY A 71 -6.11 4.03 -3.14
CA GLY A 71 -5.01 3.33 -2.49
C GLY A 71 -3.68 3.86 -3.00
N LYS A 72 -2.68 3.84 -2.12
CA LYS A 72 -1.35 4.38 -2.38
C LYS A 72 -0.24 3.36 -2.22
N ASP A 73 0.93 3.71 -2.73
CA ASP A 73 2.19 2.95 -2.62
C ASP A 73 2.76 2.91 -1.19
N ASP A 74 2.42 3.85 -0.32
CA ASP A 74 2.80 3.79 1.10
C ASP A 74 1.89 2.91 1.96
N GLY A 75 0.80 2.37 1.39
CA GLY A 75 -0.20 1.60 2.14
C GLY A 75 -1.36 2.42 2.67
N ALA A 76 -1.45 3.70 2.30
CA ALA A 76 -2.53 4.56 2.74
C ALA A 76 -3.79 4.44 1.88
N VAL A 77 -4.93 4.41 2.56
CA VAL A 77 -6.26 4.52 1.94
C VAL A 77 -6.82 5.91 2.22
N GLU A 78 -7.32 6.56 1.18
CA GLU A 78 -7.97 7.87 1.30
C GLU A 78 -9.33 7.88 0.61
N ILE A 79 -10.26 8.62 1.20
CA ILE A 79 -11.64 8.75 0.70
C ILE A 79 -11.90 10.22 0.39
N TYR A 80 -12.41 10.45 -0.82
CA TYR A 80 -12.77 11.76 -1.34
C TYR A 80 -14.25 11.77 -1.70
N VAL A 81 -14.89 12.91 -1.47
CA VAL A 81 -16.31 13.12 -1.76
C VAL A 81 -16.42 14.26 -2.77
N VAL A 82 -17.31 14.08 -3.74
CA VAL A 82 -17.64 15.10 -4.73
C VAL A 82 -18.96 15.75 -4.33
N ASP A 83 -18.97 17.07 -4.17
CA ASP A 83 -20.20 17.80 -3.85
C ASP A 83 -21.08 18.02 -5.09
N SER A 84 -22.27 18.62 -4.89
CA SER A 84 -23.20 18.91 -5.98
C SER A 84 -22.70 19.98 -6.97
N GLU A 85 -21.60 20.68 -6.66
CA GLU A 85 -20.95 21.64 -7.53
C GLU A 85 -19.78 21.00 -8.32
N ASP A 86 -19.70 19.66 -8.34
CA ASP A 86 -18.62 18.88 -8.97
C ASP A 86 -17.22 19.13 -8.35
N ASN A 87 -17.14 19.68 -7.13
CA ASN A 87 -15.88 19.89 -6.44
C ASN A 87 -15.48 18.66 -5.62
N CYS A 88 -14.29 18.13 -5.88
CA CYS A 88 -13.73 17.01 -5.13
C CYS A 88 -13.01 17.49 -3.86
N THR A 89 -13.42 16.97 -2.71
CA THR A 89 -12.83 17.30 -1.40
C THR A 89 -12.41 16.05 -0.64
N PHE A 90 -11.37 16.20 0.18
CA PHE A 90 -10.90 15.11 1.05
C PHE A 90 -11.89 14.90 2.20
N ALA A 91 -12.42 13.69 2.33
CA ALA A 91 -13.38 13.34 3.39
C ALA A 91 -12.72 12.64 4.58
N GLY A 92 -11.61 11.92 4.38
CA GLY A 92 -10.84 11.29 5.45
C GLY A 92 -10.12 10.00 5.00
N SER A 93 -9.33 9.41 5.91
CA SER A 93 -8.61 8.13 5.68
C SER A 93 -9.24 6.90 6.34
N TYR A 94 -10.31 7.07 7.12
CA TYR A 94 -11.40 6.09 7.29
C TYR A 94 -12.58 6.79 7.96
N LEU A 95 -13.78 6.41 7.55
CA LEU A 95 -15.05 7.09 7.80
C LEU A 95 -15.58 6.83 9.23
N ARG A 96 -15.42 7.79 10.15
CA ARG A 96 -16.38 7.96 11.26
C ARG A 96 -17.47 8.94 10.81
N ILE A 97 -18.44 8.48 10.02
CA ILE A 97 -19.68 9.25 9.79
C ILE A 97 -20.54 9.18 11.06
N ASN A 98 -20.09 9.87 12.10
CA ASN A 98 -21.00 10.45 13.05
C ASN A 98 -20.51 11.87 13.29
N ARG A 99 -21.21 12.83 12.66
CA ARG A 99 -21.14 14.24 13.03
C ARG A 99 -21.50 14.32 14.50
N LEU A 100 -20.50 14.26 15.39
CA LEU A 100 -20.44 14.75 16.76
C LEU A 100 -19.33 13.98 17.48
N GLN A 101 -18.35 14.74 17.99
CA GLN A 101 -17.17 14.32 18.76
C GLN A 101 -15.93 13.84 18.00
N ARG A 102 -15.00 14.80 17.88
CA ARG A 102 -13.53 14.70 17.79
C ARG A 102 -12.99 13.83 16.65
N PHE A 103 -12.49 14.54 15.63
CA PHE A 103 -11.50 14.08 14.65
C PHE A 103 -10.25 13.59 15.40
N GLU A 104 -10.16 12.29 15.68
CA GLU A 104 -8.88 11.62 15.55
C GLU A 104 -8.82 11.13 14.11
N GLU A 105 -7.92 11.72 13.32
CA GLU A 105 -7.62 11.28 11.97
C GLU A 105 -7.03 9.87 12.06
N PHE A 106 -7.90 8.85 12.05
CA PHE A 106 -7.45 7.47 12.07
C PHE A 106 -7.01 7.10 10.65
N PHE A 107 -5.71 7.02 10.48
CA PHE A 107 -5.08 6.63 9.24
C PHE A 107 -4.91 5.11 9.20
N ILE A 108 -5.46 4.47 8.18
CA ILE A 108 -5.15 3.07 7.89
C ILE A 108 -3.92 3.08 7.01
N ASN A 109 -2.80 2.70 7.61
CA ASN A 109 -1.57 2.43 6.90
C ASN A 109 -1.31 0.92 6.95
N CYS A 110 -1.19 0.31 5.78
CA CYS A 110 -0.90 -1.10 5.62
C CYS A 110 0.60 -1.39 5.65
N ASP A 111 1.44 -0.34 5.68
CA ASP A 111 2.90 -0.40 5.54
C ASP A 111 3.33 -1.25 4.33
N GLU A 112 2.51 -1.31 3.28
CA GLU A 112 2.72 -2.08 2.04
C GLU A 112 1.93 -1.41 0.91
N SER A 113 2.44 -1.43 -0.32
CA SER A 113 1.74 -0.82 -1.46
C SER A 113 0.36 -1.45 -1.64
N ILE A 114 -0.68 -0.63 -1.76
CA ILE A 114 -2.02 -1.12 -2.09
C ILE A 114 -2.07 -1.47 -3.57
N THR A 115 -2.55 -2.66 -3.91
CA THR A 115 -2.66 -3.11 -5.31
C THR A 115 -4.09 -3.03 -5.83
N SER A 116 -5.09 -3.17 -4.96
CA SER A 116 -6.49 -3.04 -5.34
C SER A 116 -7.39 -2.70 -4.15
N ILE A 117 -8.51 -2.04 -4.46
CA ILE A 117 -9.57 -1.73 -3.50
C ILE A 117 -10.90 -2.16 -4.11
N GLY A 118 -11.66 -2.94 -3.36
CA GLY A 118 -13.04 -3.32 -3.64
C GLY A 118 -13.97 -2.79 -2.55
N CYS A 119 -15.24 -2.62 -2.88
CA CYS A 119 -16.25 -2.19 -1.91
C CYS A 119 -17.53 -2.98 -2.12
N GLY A 120 -18.22 -3.32 -1.04
CA GLY A 120 -19.48 -4.05 -1.11
C GLY A 120 -19.86 -4.67 0.22
N ARG A 121 -20.67 -5.72 0.18
CA ARG A 121 -21.11 -6.48 1.35
C ARG A 121 -20.58 -7.89 1.23
N ILE A 122 -19.52 -8.23 1.96
CA ILE A 122 -18.77 -9.48 1.77
C ILE A 122 -18.99 -10.43 2.95
N THR A 123 -18.71 -9.96 4.16
CA THR A 123 -18.84 -10.78 5.37
C THR A 123 -20.29 -10.84 5.85
N ARG A 124 -21.02 -9.73 5.74
CA ARG A 124 -22.39 -9.59 6.22
C ARG A 124 -23.25 -8.84 5.23
N GLU A 125 -24.52 -9.19 5.14
CA GLU A 125 -25.47 -8.54 4.22
C GLU A 125 -25.94 -7.14 4.68
N ASP A 126 -25.75 -6.83 5.97
CA ASP A 126 -26.23 -5.61 6.64
C ASP A 126 -25.17 -4.51 6.80
N GLU A 127 -23.91 -4.83 6.48
CA GLU A 127 -22.76 -3.94 6.63
C GLU A 127 -21.98 -3.84 5.33
N GLU A 128 -21.57 -2.61 5.01
CA GLU A 128 -20.72 -2.33 3.85
C GLU A 128 -19.27 -2.29 4.30
N GLU A 129 -18.41 -2.88 3.47
CA GLU A 129 -17.03 -3.15 3.75
C GLU A 129 -16.14 -2.69 2.60
N ILE A 130 -14.95 -2.20 2.95
CA ILE A 130 -13.88 -1.90 2.01
C ILE A 130 -12.89 -3.06 2.05
N VAL A 131 -12.72 -3.75 0.93
CA VAL A 131 -11.74 -4.83 0.76
C VAL A 131 -10.47 -4.25 0.15
N ILE A 132 -9.33 -4.53 0.77
CA ILE A 132 -8.03 -4.04 0.33
C ILE A 132 -7.14 -5.24 0.07
N CYS A 133 -6.39 -5.17 -1.03
CA CYS A 133 -5.29 -6.09 -1.32
C CYS A 133 -3.96 -5.32 -1.32
N THR A 134 -2.96 -5.83 -0.61
CA THR A 134 -1.61 -5.28 -0.59
C THR A 134 -0.68 -5.99 -1.58
N TYR A 135 0.54 -5.49 -1.75
CA TYR A 135 1.56 -6.04 -2.64
C TYR A 135 1.93 -7.49 -2.30
N THR A 136 2.03 -7.82 -1.02
CA THR A 136 2.38 -9.19 -0.59
C THR A 136 1.16 -10.14 -0.64
N GLY A 137 -0.01 -9.62 -1.02
CA GLY A 137 -1.24 -10.40 -1.19
C GLY A 137 -2.09 -10.50 0.07
N TRP A 138 -1.85 -9.66 1.10
CA TRP A 138 -2.78 -9.57 2.22
C TRP A 138 -4.12 -9.04 1.73
N LEU A 139 -5.16 -9.85 1.93
CA LEU A 139 -6.54 -9.50 1.64
C LEU A 139 -7.29 -9.33 2.96
N PHE A 140 -7.79 -8.14 3.24
CA PHE A 140 -8.59 -7.87 4.42
C PHE A 140 -9.72 -6.88 4.13
N ALA A 141 -10.76 -6.94 4.95
CA ALA A 141 -11.94 -6.10 4.83
C ALA A 141 -12.06 -5.16 6.04
N LEU A 142 -12.48 -3.93 5.78
CA LEU A 142 -12.73 -2.89 6.77
C LEU A 142 -14.24 -2.63 6.84
N ALA A 143 -14.87 -2.99 7.95
CA ALA A 143 -16.29 -2.80 8.19
C ALA A 143 -16.57 -1.54 9.04
N GLN A 144 -17.62 -0.79 8.72
CA GLN A 144 -18.02 0.37 9.51
C GLN A 144 -18.74 -0.10 10.79
N SER A 145 -18.09 0.05 11.96
CA SER A 145 -18.76 -0.33 13.22
C SER A 145 -19.89 0.65 13.55
N LYS A 146 -21.14 0.20 13.39
CA LYS A 146 -22.29 0.90 13.97
C LYS A 146 -22.19 0.76 15.50
N GLY A 147 -22.37 1.85 16.22
CA GLY A 147 -22.05 2.00 17.64
C GLY A 147 -22.52 0.87 18.58
N ALA A 148 -21.82 0.82 19.72
CA ALA A 148 -21.73 -0.28 20.69
C ALA A 148 -20.87 -1.43 20.17
N ALA A 149 -19.95 -1.88 21.02
CA ALA A 149 -19.19 -3.10 20.86
C ALA A 149 -20.15 -4.30 20.72
N SER A 150 -20.73 -4.48 19.53
CA SER A 150 -21.24 -5.77 19.12
C SER A 150 -20.00 -6.60 18.85
N ALA A 151 -19.65 -7.36 19.88
CA ALA A 151 -18.52 -8.24 19.95
C ALA A 151 -18.40 -9.12 18.69
N VAL A 152 -17.67 -8.63 17.69
CA VAL A 152 -16.65 -9.45 17.04
C VAL A 152 -15.39 -9.35 17.90
N THR A 153 -15.52 -9.49 19.22
CA THR A 153 -14.49 -10.17 19.98
C THR A 153 -14.50 -11.57 19.38
N PRO A 154 -13.50 -12.01 18.61
CA PRO A 154 -13.40 -13.43 18.34
C PRO A 154 -13.42 -14.07 19.73
N LYS A 155 -14.46 -14.87 20.02
CA LYS A 155 -14.61 -15.55 21.32
C LYS A 155 -13.21 -16.06 21.65
N ALA A 156 -12.59 -15.70 22.77
CA ALA A 156 -11.17 -15.99 23.01
C ALA A 156 -10.82 -17.48 22.74
N ALA A 157 -11.80 -18.37 22.87
CA ALA A 157 -11.77 -19.75 22.41
C ALA A 157 -11.47 -19.94 20.90
N SER A 158 -12.11 -19.21 19.98
CA SER A 158 -11.85 -19.31 18.53
C SER A 158 -10.48 -18.76 18.14
N VAL A 159 -9.99 -17.73 18.83
CA VAL A 159 -8.59 -17.26 18.66
C VAL A 159 -7.62 -18.34 19.12
N ASN A 160 -7.83 -18.90 20.31
CA ASN A 160 -6.95 -19.94 20.85
C ASN A 160 -6.92 -21.20 19.98
N VAL A 161 -8.06 -21.63 19.44
CA VAL A 161 -8.12 -22.76 18.50
C VAL A 161 -7.34 -22.44 17.22
N LYS A 162 -7.52 -21.26 16.62
CA LYS A 162 -6.74 -20.85 15.44
C LYS A 162 -5.24 -20.78 15.75
N VAL A 163 -4.85 -20.23 16.90
CA VAL A 163 -3.44 -20.15 17.31
C VAL A 163 -2.83 -21.55 17.48
N GLN A 164 -3.58 -22.50 18.06
CA GLN A 164 -3.12 -23.89 18.19
C GLN A 164 -2.99 -24.56 16.82
N GLN A 165 -3.94 -24.35 15.92
CA GLN A 165 -3.85 -24.87 14.54
C GLN A 165 -2.63 -24.31 13.81
N LEU A 166 -2.39 -23.00 13.89
CA LEU A 166 -1.22 -22.35 13.29
C LEU A 166 0.09 -22.89 13.86
N ARG A 167 0.15 -23.19 15.17
CA ARG A 167 1.34 -23.82 15.78
C ARG A 167 1.60 -25.22 15.23
N SER A 168 0.56 -26.03 15.10
CA SER A 168 0.68 -27.37 14.51
C SER A 168 1.14 -27.29 13.05
N GLU A 169 0.57 -26.36 12.29
CA GLU A 169 0.95 -26.15 10.88
C GLU A 169 2.41 -25.69 10.74
N ILE A 170 2.87 -24.79 11.61
CA ILE A 170 4.28 -24.38 11.67
C ILE A 170 5.19 -25.58 11.94
N GLU A 171 4.87 -26.41 12.92
CA GLU A 171 5.70 -27.58 13.28
C GLU A 171 5.78 -28.61 12.14
N GLU A 172 4.66 -28.87 11.46
CA GLU A 172 4.63 -29.73 10.28
C GLU A 172 5.46 -29.15 9.11
N LEU A 173 5.34 -27.84 8.86
CA LEU A 173 6.08 -27.15 7.82
C LEU A 173 7.58 -27.11 8.12
N GLU A 174 7.96 -26.88 9.38
CA GLU A 174 9.36 -26.92 9.84
C GLU A 174 9.98 -28.30 9.63
N THR A 175 9.23 -29.36 9.96
CA THR A 175 9.68 -30.74 9.76
C THR A 175 9.92 -31.03 8.28
N LYS A 176 8.94 -30.73 7.41
CA LYS A 176 9.06 -30.91 5.95
C LYS A 176 10.22 -30.09 5.38
N LEU A 177 10.40 -28.85 5.85
CA LEU A 177 11.48 -27.98 5.42
C LEU A 177 12.85 -28.51 5.84
N ASN A 178 12.97 -29.11 7.03
CA ASN A 178 14.21 -29.71 7.50
C ASN A 178 14.57 -30.99 6.74
N GLU A 179 13.57 -31.83 6.43
CA GLU A 179 13.73 -33.01 5.58
C GLU A 179 14.23 -32.62 4.18
N GLU A 180 13.57 -31.65 3.53
CA GLU A 180 13.99 -31.16 2.22
C GLU A 180 15.36 -30.48 2.27
N ARG A 181 15.67 -29.66 3.28
CA ARG A 181 17.02 -29.09 3.46
C ARG A 181 18.09 -30.16 3.56
N THR A 182 17.83 -31.24 4.31
CA THR A 182 18.77 -32.37 4.45
C THR A 182 18.96 -33.07 3.11
N ARG A 183 17.86 -33.35 2.41
CA ARG A 183 17.84 -33.94 1.07
C ARG A 183 18.63 -33.10 0.05
N TYR A 184 18.39 -31.79 -0.03
CA TYR A 184 19.15 -30.87 -0.88
C TYR A 184 20.64 -30.84 -0.50
N GLY A 185 20.96 -30.88 0.79
CA GLY A 185 22.33 -30.94 1.27
C GLY A 185 23.06 -32.22 0.84
N GLU A 186 22.39 -33.37 0.91
CA GLU A 186 22.96 -34.66 0.47
C GLU A 186 23.16 -34.72 -1.05
N LEU A 187 22.19 -34.23 -1.83
CA LEU A 187 22.26 -34.15 -3.29
C LEU A 187 23.44 -33.30 -3.75
N THR A 188 23.69 -32.18 -3.06
CA THR A 188 24.80 -31.26 -3.37
C THR A 188 26.17 -31.87 -3.01
N LYS A 189 26.26 -32.67 -1.94
CA LYS A 189 27.51 -33.34 -1.50
C LYS A 189 27.94 -34.50 -2.40
N LYS A 190 27.00 -35.19 -3.04
CA LYS A 190 27.28 -36.40 -3.84
C LYS A 190 27.92 -36.12 -5.21
N GLY A 191 28.39 -34.90 -5.46
CA GLY A 191 29.10 -34.54 -6.70
C GLY A 191 28.26 -34.72 -7.97
N GLY A 192 26.93 -34.80 -7.82
CA GLY A 192 26.01 -34.92 -8.93
C GLY A 192 26.02 -33.64 -9.75
N ASN A 193 26.04 -33.79 -11.08
CA ASN A 193 26.01 -32.72 -12.09
C ASN A 193 24.69 -31.89 -12.08
N GLN A 194 23.97 -31.84 -10.95
CA GLN A 194 22.70 -31.15 -10.81
C GLN A 194 22.95 -29.70 -10.43
N ALA A 195 22.47 -28.78 -11.27
CA ALA A 195 22.57 -27.35 -11.02
C ALA A 195 21.77 -26.97 -9.77
N ALA A 196 22.37 -26.14 -8.91
CA ALA A 196 21.65 -25.54 -7.79
C ALA A 196 20.50 -24.68 -8.32
N TYR A 197 19.30 -24.90 -7.78
CA TYR A 197 18.13 -24.10 -8.13
C TYR A 197 18.16 -22.78 -7.36
N ILE A 198 18.16 -21.66 -8.08
CA ILE A 198 18.07 -20.32 -7.48
C ILE A 198 16.60 -19.91 -7.55
N PRO A 199 15.91 -19.74 -6.41
CA PRO A 199 14.53 -19.25 -6.43
C PRO A 199 14.50 -17.83 -6.97
N THR A 200 13.69 -17.59 -7.97
CA THR A 200 13.43 -16.25 -8.51
C THR A 200 12.17 -15.69 -7.85
N PHE A 201 12.26 -14.49 -7.31
CA PHE A 201 11.12 -13.73 -6.81
C PHE A 201 10.94 -12.46 -7.63
N GLN A 202 9.70 -11.97 -7.69
CA GLN A 202 9.41 -10.68 -8.30
C GLN A 202 9.87 -9.58 -7.34
N ILE A 203 10.62 -8.61 -7.87
CA ILE A 203 11.04 -7.40 -7.15
C ILE A 203 10.18 -6.27 -7.70
N HIS A 204 9.50 -5.53 -6.84
CA HIS A 204 8.83 -4.29 -7.21
C HIS A 204 9.74 -3.12 -6.88
N ASP A 205 10.41 -2.58 -7.89
CA ASP A 205 11.29 -1.43 -7.74
C ASP A 205 10.80 -0.20 -8.50
N SER A 206 11.10 0.96 -7.93
CA SER A 206 10.77 2.27 -8.47
C SER A 206 11.98 3.19 -8.28
N PHE A 207 12.43 3.83 -9.37
CA PHE A 207 13.50 4.82 -9.33
C PHE A 207 13.05 6.12 -9.99
N GLU A 208 12.60 7.07 -9.17
CA GLU A 208 11.96 8.29 -9.64
C GLU A 208 12.68 9.54 -9.15
N PHE A 209 12.78 10.55 -10.01
CA PHE A 209 13.29 11.85 -9.61
C PHE A 209 12.22 12.62 -8.84
N SER A 210 12.55 13.08 -7.63
CA SER A 210 11.69 13.94 -6.84
C SER A 210 12.17 15.40 -6.92
N PRO A 211 11.44 16.30 -7.63
CA PRO A 211 11.81 17.71 -7.72
C PRO A 211 11.83 18.41 -6.36
N GLN A 212 10.98 17.99 -5.44
CA GLN A 212 10.83 18.59 -4.10
C GLN A 212 12.08 18.42 -3.21
N HIS A 213 12.85 17.36 -3.46
CA HIS A 213 14.06 17.02 -2.73
C HIS A 213 15.33 17.18 -3.57
N ASN A 214 15.17 17.45 -4.87
CA ASN A 214 16.24 17.47 -5.86
C ASN A 214 17.11 16.21 -5.76
N ALA A 215 16.46 15.06 -5.65
CA ALA A 215 17.06 13.77 -5.40
C ALA A 215 16.24 12.67 -6.06
N TYR A 216 16.87 11.55 -6.37
CA TYR A 216 16.17 10.34 -6.80
C TYR A 216 15.69 9.54 -5.58
N SER A 217 14.47 9.02 -5.66
CA SER A 217 13.89 8.09 -4.69
C SER A 217 13.97 6.69 -5.27
N LEU A 218 14.63 5.78 -4.55
CA LEU A 218 14.67 4.35 -4.87
C LEU A 218 13.77 3.62 -3.86
N THR A 219 12.69 3.04 -4.35
CA THR A 219 11.80 2.17 -3.58
C THR A 219 12.02 0.74 -4.05
N ILE A 220 12.21 -0.19 -3.10
CA ILE A 220 12.35 -1.62 -3.37
C ILE A 220 11.40 -2.34 -2.44
N GLU A 221 10.47 -3.09 -3.00
CA GLU A 221 9.45 -3.85 -2.29
C GLU A 221 9.49 -5.32 -2.72
N LEU A 222 9.33 -6.19 -1.74
CA LEU A 222 9.47 -7.64 -1.89
C LEU A 222 8.37 -8.35 -1.10
N VAL A 223 7.89 -9.47 -1.63
CA VAL A 223 6.93 -10.35 -0.95
C VAL A 223 7.56 -11.13 0.21
N LEU A 224 8.88 -11.09 0.30
CA LEU A 224 9.69 -11.69 1.37
C LEU A 224 10.43 -10.59 2.13
N PRO A 225 10.68 -10.76 3.44
CA PRO A 225 11.52 -9.85 4.21
C PRO A 225 12.91 -9.70 3.57
N ILE A 226 13.40 -8.47 3.53
CA ILE A 226 14.71 -8.13 2.95
C ILE A 226 15.77 -8.22 4.04
N ASP A 227 16.77 -9.09 3.87
CA ASP A 227 17.90 -9.19 4.80
C ASP A 227 18.90 -8.04 4.62
N PHE A 228 19.39 -7.83 3.39
CA PHE A 228 20.33 -6.77 3.06
C PHE A 228 20.20 -6.33 1.60
N ILE A 229 20.53 -5.06 1.33
CA ILE A 229 20.56 -4.49 -0.02
C ILE A 229 21.99 -4.01 -0.28
N ILE A 230 22.58 -4.43 -1.40
CA ILE A 230 23.88 -3.94 -1.86
C ILE A 230 23.62 -2.91 -2.97
N VAL A 231 23.97 -1.66 -2.70
CA VAL A 231 23.87 -0.58 -3.70
C VAL A 231 25.26 -0.32 -4.28
N GLN A 232 25.50 -0.77 -5.50
CA GLN A 232 26.73 -0.49 -6.23
C GLN A 232 26.50 0.66 -7.22
N VAL A 233 27.31 1.71 -7.11
CA VAL A 233 27.21 2.89 -7.97
C VAL A 233 28.48 3.04 -8.80
N ARG A 234 28.35 3.11 -10.13
CA ARG A 234 29.42 3.57 -11.03
C ARG A 234 29.02 4.91 -11.62
N ILE A 235 29.49 6.00 -11.03
CA ILE A 235 29.35 7.34 -11.62
C ILE A 235 30.63 7.64 -12.39
N LEU A 236 30.51 7.83 -13.71
CA LEU A 236 31.57 8.41 -14.53
C LEU A 236 31.72 9.89 -14.15
N GLU A 237 32.96 10.32 -13.98
CA GLU A 237 33.36 11.65 -13.52
C GLU A 237 32.54 12.79 -14.16
N GLY A 238 31.99 13.67 -13.32
CA GLY A 238 31.42 14.95 -13.75
C GLY A 238 30.08 15.34 -13.12
N ARG A 239 30.13 15.90 -11.90
CA ARG A 239 29.11 16.81 -11.33
C ARG A 239 27.69 16.26 -11.05
N VAL A 240 27.50 14.98 -10.75
CA VAL A 240 26.22 14.51 -10.18
C VAL A 240 26.48 13.82 -8.85
N ALA A 241 26.27 14.54 -7.75
CA ALA A 241 26.15 13.92 -6.44
C ALA A 241 24.79 13.23 -6.39
N THR A 242 24.74 11.92 -6.67
CA THR A 242 23.52 11.13 -6.47
C THR A 242 23.30 10.96 -4.97
N LYS A 243 22.48 11.83 -4.40
CA LYS A 243 22.06 11.73 -3.00
C LYS A 243 20.86 10.81 -2.92
N ILE A 244 21.08 9.53 -2.63
CA ILE A 244 20.01 8.59 -2.27
C ILE A 244 19.60 8.91 -0.84
N ARG A 245 18.47 9.61 -0.65
CA ARG A 245 18.03 10.04 0.68
C ARG A 245 17.16 9.01 1.39
N TYR A 246 16.60 8.05 0.67
CA TYR A 246 15.57 7.19 1.22
C TYR A 246 15.60 5.80 0.59
N ILE A 247 15.71 4.78 1.45
CA ILE A 247 15.38 3.40 1.15
C ILE A 247 14.25 3.08 2.12
N SER A 248 13.01 2.99 1.64
CA SER A 248 11.90 2.43 2.42
C SER A 248 11.99 0.92 2.28
N CYS A 249 12.26 0.21 3.37
CA CYS A 249 12.02 -1.23 3.45
C CYS A 249 10.86 -1.43 4.42
N ASN A 250 9.74 -1.94 3.91
CA ASN A 250 8.62 -2.34 4.75
C ASN A 250 9.00 -3.66 5.45
N LEU A 251 9.59 -3.57 6.64
CA LEU A 251 9.91 -4.72 7.49
C LEU A 251 8.68 -5.09 8.31
N PHE A 252 7.91 -6.08 7.88
CA PHE A 252 7.00 -6.77 8.78
C PHE A 252 7.78 -7.78 9.63
N VAL A 253 8.40 -7.30 10.72
CA VAL A 253 8.94 -8.17 11.78
C VAL A 253 8.56 -7.55 13.12
N PRO A 254 7.74 -8.21 13.98
CA PRO A 254 7.31 -7.62 15.24
C PRO A 254 8.46 -7.41 16.23
N TRP A 255 9.65 -7.94 15.95
CA TRP A 255 10.84 -7.80 16.78
C TRP A 255 12.10 -7.78 15.91
N LYS A 256 12.47 -6.63 15.32
CA LYS A 256 13.86 -6.17 15.12
C LYS A 256 13.98 -4.93 14.23
N ALA A 257 14.63 -3.92 14.81
CA ALA A 257 15.45 -2.87 14.22
C ALA A 257 14.90 -2.04 13.03
N PHE A 258 14.51 -0.80 13.37
CA PHE A 258 14.65 0.37 12.49
C PHE A 258 16.05 0.38 11.84
N CYS A 259 16.11 0.30 10.50
CA CYS A 259 17.30 0.71 9.76
C CYS A 259 17.09 2.15 9.26
N MET A 260 17.20 3.11 10.17
CA MET A 260 17.30 4.53 9.81
C MET A 260 18.78 4.81 9.53
N SER A 261 19.22 4.60 8.29
CA SER A 261 20.55 5.04 7.86
C SER A 261 20.39 6.28 6.97
N ASP A 262 20.55 7.45 7.59
CA ASP A 262 20.86 8.68 6.86
C ASP A 262 22.24 8.50 6.20
N PHE A 263 22.27 8.13 4.91
CA PHE A 263 23.50 8.21 4.13
C PHE A 263 23.77 9.68 3.77
N LEU A 264 24.42 10.39 4.69
CA LEU A 264 25.10 11.64 4.40
C LEU A 264 26.46 11.34 3.78
N LEU A 265 26.54 11.30 2.46
CA LEU A 265 27.83 11.51 1.79
C LEU A 265 28.13 13.01 1.84
N GLU A 266 28.73 13.45 2.94
CA GLU A 266 29.17 14.81 3.14
C GLU A 266 30.41 15.08 2.29
N ARG A 267 30.39 16.22 1.59
CA ARG A 267 31.37 16.64 0.62
C ARG A 267 32.72 16.88 1.30
N ALA A 268 33.76 16.16 0.91
CA ALA A 268 35.13 16.61 1.12
C ALA A 268 35.47 17.66 0.03
N ARG A 269 35.24 18.94 0.39
CA ARG A 269 35.59 20.21 -0.28
C ARG A 269 35.07 20.42 -1.72
#